data_AF-A0A2D0LEL5-F1
#
_entry.id   AF-A0A2D0LEL5-F1
#
_cell.length_a   1.000
_cell.length_b   1.000
_cell.length_c   1.000
_cell.angle_alpha   90.00
_cell.angle_beta   90.00
_cell.angle_gamma   90.00
#
_symmetry.space_group_name_H-M   'P 1'
#
loop_
_entity.id
_entity.type
_entity.pdbx_description
1 polymer ?
#
loop_
_entity_poly.entity_id
_entity_poly.type
_entity_poly.pdbx_seq_one_letter_code
_entity_poly.pdbx_strand_id
1 'polypeptide(L)' 'MPKELFTATVESIGNLKMKCSARDFTFHVDEPKSLGGTDEAMNPVEALLSAFGACQCMSVHCGKKFCP' A
#
# COMPACT_ATOMS: atom_id res chain seq x y z
N MET A 1 4.63 -9.53 -21.56
CA MET A 1 4.80 -8.90 -20.23
C MET A 1 6.11 -9.41 -19.64
N PRO A 2 7.06 -8.55 -19.26
CA PRO A 2 8.22 -8.99 -18.50
C PRO A 2 7.75 -9.67 -17.21
N LYS A 3 8.39 -10.77 -16.83
CA LYS A 3 8.00 -11.61 -15.70
C LYS A 3 8.71 -11.11 -14.44
N GLU A 4 8.35 -9.91 -14.00
CA GLU A 4 8.85 -9.37 -12.73
C GLU A 4 8.03 -9.91 -11.56
N LEU A 5 8.72 -10.41 -10.54
CA LEU A 5 8.12 -10.89 -9.30
C LEU A 5 8.12 -9.74 -8.28
N PHE A 6 6.93 -9.30 -7.88
CA PHE A 6 6.75 -8.35 -6.78
C PHE A 6 6.57 -9.14 -5.47
N THR A 7 7.35 -8.81 -4.45
CA THR A 7 7.26 -9.41 -3.12
C THR A 7 7.00 -8.33 -2.07
N ALA A 8 6.20 -8.68 -1.07
CA ALA A 8 5.98 -7.88 0.11
C ALA A 8 5.91 -8.81 1.33
N THR A 9 6.40 -8.35 2.47
CA THR A 9 6.28 -9.06 3.75
C THR A 9 5.47 -8.23 4.73
N VAL A 10 4.77 -8.90 5.62
CA VAL A 10 3.93 -8.27 6.64
C VAL A 10 4.28 -8.89 7.99
N GLU A 11 4.57 -8.04 8.96
CA GLU A 11 4.90 -8.43 10.33
C GLU A 11 3.89 -7.77 11.27
N SER A 12 3.32 -8.56 12.19
CA SER A 12 2.52 -8.00 13.27
C SER A 12 3.45 -7.33 14.29
N ILE A 13 3.16 -6.07 14.62
CA ILE A 13 3.92 -5.27 15.60
C ILE A 13 3.05 -4.73 16.73
N GLY A 14 1.79 -5.17 16.79
CA GLY A 14 0.79 -4.74 17.76
C GLY A 14 -0.49 -5.55 17.61
N ASN A 15 -1.56 -5.14 18.31
CA ASN A 15 -2.83 -5.86 18.25
C ASN A 15 -3.43 -5.88 16.83
N LEU A 16 -3.72 -4.70 16.28
CA LEU A 16 -4.24 -4.50 14.92
C LEU A 16 -3.32 -3.64 14.06
N LYS A 17 -2.02 -3.63 14.41
CA LYS A 17 -0.99 -2.84 13.73
C LYS A 17 0.04 -3.74 13.07
N MET A 18 0.31 -3.47 11.80
CA MET A 18 1.22 -4.26 10.99
C MET A 18 2.30 -3.38 10.37
N LYS A 19 3.49 -3.95 10.19
CA LYS A 19 4.58 -3.38 9.40
C LYS A 19 4.63 -4.10 8.06
N CYS A 20 4.40 -3.36 6.99
CA CYS A 20 4.45 -3.84 5.61
C CYS A 20 5.78 -3.42 4.98
N SER A 21 6.50 -4.36 4.39
CA SER A 21 7.81 -4.09 3.78
C SER A 21 7.86 -4.57 2.33
N ALA A 22 8.46 -3.77 1.45
CA ALA A 22 8.71 -4.13 0.06
C ALA A 22 10.03 -3.49 -0.41
N ARG A 23 11.04 -4.30 -0.74
CA ARG A 23 12.43 -3.85 -0.93
C ARG A 23 12.90 -3.10 0.33
N ASP A 24 13.46 -1.90 0.19
CA ASP A 24 13.93 -1.06 1.29
C ASP A 24 12.84 -0.13 1.87
N PHE A 25 11.61 -0.23 1.37
CA PHE A 25 10.49 0.60 1.81
C PHE A 25 9.66 -0.12 2.87
N THR A 26 9.25 0.64 3.87
CA THR A 26 8.32 0.16 4.90
C THR A 26 7.22 1.18 5.15
N PHE A 27 6.02 0.69 5.40
CA PHE A 27 4.92 1.49 5.93
C PHE A 27 4.13 0.68 6.95
N HIS A 28 3.31 1.37 7.73
CA HIS A 28 2.44 0.74 8.70
C HIS A 28 0.99 0.78 8.24
N VAL A 29 0.23 -0.21 8.66
CA VAL A 29 -1.24 -0.17 8.65
C VAL A 29 -1.75 -0.41 10.05
N ASP A 30 -2.85 0.23 10.40
CA ASP A 30 -3.48 0.13 11.71
C ASP A 30 -4.99 0.37 11.62
N GLU A 31 -5.76 -0.31 12.44
CA GLU A 31 -7.20 -0.08 12.49
C GLU A 31 -7.56 1.14 13.34
N PRO A 32 -8.69 1.83 13.07
CA PRO A 32 -9.20 2.88 13.92
C PRO A 32 -9.52 2.39 15.33
N LYS A 33 -9.54 3.31 16.30
CA LYS A 33 -9.91 3.00 17.70
C LYS A 33 -11.30 2.37 17.83
N SER A 34 -12.25 2.75 16.97
CA SER A 34 -13.60 2.17 16.95
C SER A 34 -13.64 0.69 16.56
N LEU A 35 -12.59 0.20 15.90
CA LEU A 35 -12.42 -1.20 15.49
C LEU A 35 -11.36 -1.93 16.34
N GLY A 36 -10.81 -1.28 17.37
CA GLY A 36 -9.88 -1.86 18.33
C GLY A 36 -8.39 -1.68 18.03
N GLY A 37 -8.04 -0.82 17.06
CA GLY A 37 -6.65 -0.45 16.76
C GLY A 37 -6.23 0.86 17.43
N THR A 38 -5.09 1.42 17.01
CA THR A 38 -4.52 2.64 17.63
C THR A 38 -4.73 3.92 16.84
N ASP A 39 -5.22 3.82 15.60
CA ASP A 39 -5.43 4.94 14.66
C ASP A 39 -4.12 5.72 14.38
N GLU A 40 -2.97 5.03 14.38
CA GLU A 40 -1.65 5.63 14.18
C GLU A 40 -1.14 5.52 12.72
N ALA A 41 -1.88 4.80 11.89
CA ALA A 41 -1.62 4.63 10.46
C ALA A 41 -2.94 4.39 9.72
N MET A 42 -2.91 4.47 8.39
CA MET A 42 -4.05 4.09 7.55
C MET A 42 -4.45 2.63 7.79
N ASN A 43 -5.74 2.33 7.73
CA ASN A 43 -6.18 0.94 7.82
C ASN A 43 -5.85 0.18 6.51
N PRO A 44 -5.90 -1.17 6.53
CA PRO A 44 -5.58 -1.96 5.35
C PRO A 44 -6.43 -1.62 4.12
N VAL A 45 -7.70 -1.22 4.30
CA VAL A 45 -8.61 -0.87 3.20
C VAL A 45 -8.22 0.46 2.55
N GLU A 46 -7.89 1.47 3.36
CA GLU A 46 -7.41 2.77 2.91
C GLU A 46 -6.07 2.66 2.18
N ALA A 47 -5.16 1.84 2.69
CA ALA A 47 -3.89 1.53 2.02
C ALA A 47 -4.11 0.90 0.65
N LEU A 48 -5.03 -0.07 0.55
CA LEU A 48 -5.38 -0.73 -0.70
C LEU A 48 -5.98 0.25 -1.72
N LEU A 49 -6.93 1.08 -1.30
CA LEU A 49 -7.56 2.10 -2.17
C LEU A 49 -6.55 3.15 -2.64
N SER A 50 -5.62 3.55 -1.77
CA SER A 50 -4.52 4.45 -2.12
C SER A 50 -3.60 3.84 -3.18
N ALA A 51 -3.22 2.56 -3.01
CA ALA A 51 -2.42 1.83 -4.00
C ALA A 51 -3.16 1.69 -5.33
N PHE A 52 -4.46 1.37 -5.31
CA PHE A 52 -5.28 1.28 -6.52
C PHE A 52 -5.37 2.63 -7.25
N GLY A 53 -5.67 3.72 -6.54
CA GLY A 53 -5.69 5.06 -7.12
C GLY A 53 -4.34 5.46 -7.74
N ALA A 54 -3.23 5.13 -7.07
CA ALA A 54 -1.88 5.36 -7.61
C ALA A 54 -1.64 4.60 -8.91
N CYS A 55 -2.03 3.33 -9.00
CA CYS A 55 -1.92 2.54 -10.24
C CYS A 55 -2.65 3.20 -11.42
N GLN A 56 -3.87 3.70 -11.20
CA GLN A 56 -4.64 4.39 -12.24
C GLN A 56 -3.96 5.69 -12.69
N CYS A 57 -3.51 6.50 -11.73
CA CYS A 57 -2.80 7.75 -12.01
C CYS A 57 -1.48 7.51 -12.76
N MET A 58 -0.69 6.50 -12.36
CA MET A 58 0.54 6.11 -13.05
C MET A 58 0.27 5.63 -14.48
N SER A 59 -0.81 4.87 -14.70
CA SER A 59 -1.20 4.39 -16.03
C SER A 59 -1.58 5.54 -16.96
N VAL A 60 -2.35 6.52 -16.47
CA VAL A 60 -2.69 7.74 -17.22
C VAL A 60 -1.45 8.58 -17.51
N HIS A 61 -0.53 8.73 -16.54
CA HIS A 61 0.71 9.47 -16.74
C HIS A 61 1.64 8.76 -17.75
N CYS A 62 1.75 7.43 -17.68
CA CYS A 62 2.52 6.62 -18.63
C CYS A 62 1.95 6.74 -20.05
N GLY A 63 0.62 6.78 -20.20
CA GLY A 63 -0.06 7.00 -21.48
C GLY A 63 0.30 8.32 -22.19
N LYS A 64 0.75 9.34 -21.46
CA LYS A 64 1.21 10.62 -22.04
C LYS A 64 2.64 10.58 -22.62
N LYS A 65 3.43 9.54 -22.35
CA LYS A 65 4.71 9.29 -23.06
C LYS A 65 4.55 8.58 -24.40
N PHE A 66 3.33 8.19 -24.77
CA PHE A 66 3.00 7.44 -25.99
C PHE A 66 1.98 8.16 -26.88
N CYS A 67 1.96 9.48 -26.84
CA CYS A 67 1.23 10.32 -27.78
C CYS A 67 2.26 11.21 -28.50
N PRO A 68 2.43 11.13 -29.84
CA PRO A 68 3.08 12.19 -30.59
C PRO A 68 2.32 13.53 -30.45
#